data_AF-A0A7C5TTB9-F1
#
_entry.id   AF-A0A7C5TTB9-F1
#
_cell.length_a   1.000
_cell.length_b   1.000
_cell.length_c   1.000
_cell.angle_alpha   90.00
_cell.angle_beta   90.00
_cell.angle_gamma   90.00
#
_symmetry.space_group_name_H-M   'P 1'
#
loop_
_entity.id
_entity.type
_entity.pdbx_description
1 polymer ?
#
loop_
_entity_poly.entity_id
_entity_poly.type
_entity_poly.pdbx_seq_one_letter_code
_entity_poly.pdbx_strand_id
1 'polypeptide(L)'
;RLTVRLEESLVPEVDAMEADLVVLAVGMVPNAADGEAIRTLHDAQHRAEHGESEVQKEEARKIAEELAHHQGTEILNLDYRQGPDLPVLRYNFPDSHYICFPYETRRTGIYAAGAVRAPMDPGQAVEDAWGAAIKAVQCIEAARRGEAVHPRSGDLGVPEFFLQRCTQCKRCTEECPFGTLNEDADGTPQLNPLRCRHCGICMGACPERIISFPDYSVDAVSSMIKAIEVPEEDEEKPRILALLCENDAYPALDAAAQLGKGWNPWVRVVPVRCLGSVNIVWIADALSRGIDGIVLIGCKYGDDYQCHYIRGSELANTRLGNVQETLDRLALESDRIRLVELAHDEFQRVPEILDEFAEAIGELEPNPYKGF
;
A
#
# COMPACT_ATOMS: atom_id res chain seq x y z
N ARG A 1 -52.16 -8.26 15.01
CA ARG A 1 -51.24 -7.38 15.76
C ARG A 1 -49.92 -8.08 15.86
N LEU A 2 -48.84 -7.34 15.67
CA LEU A 2 -47.46 -7.78 15.78
C LEU A 2 -46.93 -7.32 17.14
N THR A 3 -46.24 -8.20 17.85
CA THR A 3 -45.56 -7.84 19.10
C THR A 3 -44.10 -7.52 18.79
N VAL A 4 -43.68 -6.27 18.98
CA VAL A 4 -42.28 -5.85 18.85
C VAL A 4 -41.67 -5.87 20.24
N ARG A 5 -40.68 -6.73 20.44
CA ARG A 5 -39.86 -6.75 21.66
C ARG A 5 -38.70 -5.79 21.47
N LEU A 6 -38.48 -4.93 22.45
CA LEU A 6 -37.43 -3.92 22.41
C LEU A 6 -36.92 -3.67 23.83
N GLU A 7 -35.69 -3.19 23.93
CA GLU A 7 -35.09 -2.72 25.18
C GLU A 7 -34.98 -1.19 25.07
N GLU A 8 -35.74 -0.47 25.88
CA GLU A 8 -35.74 0.99 25.84
C GLU A 8 -34.59 1.56 26.69
N SER A 9 -33.55 2.04 26.00
CA SER A 9 -32.34 2.57 26.61
C SER A 9 -32.54 3.82 27.47
N LEU A 10 -33.64 4.57 27.28
CA LEU A 10 -33.92 5.82 28.01
C LEU A 10 -34.93 5.65 29.15
N VAL A 11 -35.77 4.61 29.12
CA VAL A 11 -36.85 4.35 30.09
C VAL A 11 -36.97 2.83 30.32
N PRO A 12 -36.53 2.30 31.47
CA PRO A 12 -36.30 0.86 31.68
C PRO A 12 -37.57 -0.02 31.85
N GLU A 13 -38.78 0.47 31.53
CA GLU A 13 -40.03 -0.23 31.85
C GLU A 13 -40.82 -0.73 30.62
N VAL A 14 -40.27 -0.62 29.41
CA VAL A 14 -40.96 -1.05 28.17
C VAL A 14 -40.19 -2.19 27.49
N ASP A 15 -40.69 -3.42 27.64
CA ASP A 15 -40.07 -4.63 27.08
C ASP A 15 -40.76 -5.14 25.79
N ALA A 16 -41.99 -4.70 25.54
CA ALA A 16 -42.78 -5.09 24.37
C ALA A 16 -43.87 -4.06 24.02
N MET A 17 -44.12 -3.90 22.72
CA MET A 17 -45.18 -3.05 22.19
C MET A 17 -45.99 -3.79 21.13
N GLU A 18 -47.31 -3.63 21.18
CA GLU A 18 -48.22 -4.12 20.14
C GLU A 18 -48.33 -3.10 19.02
N ALA A 19 -48.09 -3.52 17.78
CA ALA A 19 -48.20 -2.70 16.59
C ALA A 19 -49.13 -3.35 15.55
N ASP A 20 -49.88 -2.53 14.83
CA ASP A 20 -50.68 -3.01 13.69
C ASP A 20 -49.82 -3.14 12.41
N LEU A 21 -48.70 -2.40 12.35
CA LEU A 21 -47.72 -2.45 11.26
C LEU A 21 -46.30 -2.28 11.82
N VAL A 22 -45.35 -3.06 11.31
CA VAL A 22 -43.93 -2.88 11.57
C VAL A 22 -43.25 -2.54 10.25
N VAL A 23 -42.55 -1.40 10.21
CA VAL A 23 -41.76 -0.98 9.05
C VAL A 23 -40.29 -1.23 9.35
N LEU A 24 -39.64 -2.06 8.54
CA LEU A 24 -38.21 -2.30 8.64
C LEU A 24 -37.46 -1.20 7.88
N ALA A 25 -36.76 -0.34 8.62
CA ALA A 25 -35.83 0.62 8.04
C ALA A 25 -34.55 -0.11 7.59
N VAL A 26 -34.63 -0.82 6.46
CA VAL A 26 -33.50 -1.57 5.92
C VAL A 26 -32.37 -0.61 5.48
N GLY A 27 -31.13 -1.01 5.75
CA GLY A 27 -29.95 -0.28 5.29
C GLY A 27 -29.74 -0.40 3.78
N MET A 28 -28.77 0.35 3.27
CA MET A 28 -28.34 0.24 1.87
C MET A 28 -27.29 -0.87 1.72
N VAL A 29 -27.42 -1.66 0.66
CA VAL A 29 -26.41 -2.62 0.20
C VAL A 29 -26.05 -2.30 -1.25
N PRO A 30 -24.79 -2.48 -1.65
CA PRO A 30 -24.38 -2.20 -3.02
C PRO A 30 -24.97 -3.23 -3.97
N ASN A 31 -25.23 -2.80 -5.20
CA ASN A 31 -25.53 -3.69 -6.33
C ASN A 31 -24.32 -3.81 -7.29
N ALA A 32 -23.14 -3.39 -6.84
CA ALA A 32 -21.89 -3.52 -7.58
C ALA A 32 -21.35 -4.96 -7.50
N ALA A 33 -20.53 -5.34 -8.49
CA ALA A 33 -19.85 -6.63 -8.49
C ALA A 33 -18.66 -6.61 -7.51
N ASP A 34 -18.40 -7.75 -6.87
CA ASP A 34 -17.20 -7.93 -6.04
C ASP A 34 -16.02 -8.34 -6.93
N GLY A 35 -15.25 -7.35 -7.38
CA GLY A 35 -14.11 -7.59 -8.26
C GLY A 35 -13.01 -8.45 -7.64
N GLU A 36 -12.87 -8.46 -6.30
CA GLU A 36 -11.85 -9.25 -5.61
C GLU A 36 -12.26 -10.72 -5.47
N ALA A 37 -13.53 -10.98 -5.14
CA ALA A 37 -14.08 -12.32 -5.15
C ALA A 37 -14.06 -12.94 -6.57
N ILE A 38 -14.43 -12.17 -7.60
CA ILE A 38 -14.37 -12.64 -9.00
C ILE A 38 -12.93 -12.98 -9.40
N ARG A 39 -11.95 -12.13 -9.06
CA ARG A 39 -10.53 -12.43 -9.32
C ARG A 39 -10.09 -13.69 -8.59
N THR A 40 -10.43 -13.81 -7.31
CA THR A 40 -10.05 -14.95 -6.46
C THR A 40 -10.66 -16.25 -6.99
N LEU A 41 -11.89 -16.21 -7.48
CA LEU A 41 -12.54 -17.33 -8.16
C LEU A 41 -11.76 -17.76 -9.40
N HIS A 42 -11.40 -16.83 -10.29
CA HIS A 42 -10.62 -17.15 -11.49
C HIS A 42 -9.23 -17.72 -11.15
N ASP A 43 -8.53 -17.12 -10.18
CA ASP A 43 -7.22 -17.62 -9.72
C ASP A 43 -7.33 -19.02 -9.12
N ALA A 44 -8.39 -19.28 -8.36
CA ALA A 44 -8.68 -20.59 -7.76
C ALA A 44 -9.00 -21.64 -8.84
N GLN A 45 -9.81 -21.31 -9.84
CA GLN A 45 -10.09 -22.20 -10.97
C GLN A 45 -8.81 -22.57 -11.73
N HIS A 46 -7.97 -21.58 -12.03
CA HIS A 46 -6.70 -21.82 -12.71
C HIS A 46 -5.77 -22.71 -11.88
N ARG A 47 -5.64 -22.47 -10.57
CA ARG A 47 -4.82 -23.30 -9.65
C ARG A 47 -5.38 -24.70 -9.44
N ALA A 48 -6.70 -24.89 -9.48
CA ALA A 48 -7.32 -26.21 -9.40
C ALA A 48 -6.91 -27.11 -10.58
N GLU A 49 -6.64 -26.52 -11.75
CA GLU A 49 -6.17 -27.22 -12.95
C GLU A 49 -4.64 -27.36 -12.99
N HIS A 50 -3.91 -26.30 -12.66
CA HIS A 50 -2.46 -26.17 -12.90
C HIS A 50 -1.58 -26.23 -11.64
N GLY A 51 -2.16 -26.45 -10.46
CA GLY A 51 -1.41 -26.51 -9.20
C GLY A 51 -0.32 -27.59 -9.22
N GLU A 52 0.80 -27.32 -8.55
CA GLU A 52 1.96 -28.22 -8.54
C GLU A 52 1.75 -29.45 -7.63
N SER A 53 0.88 -29.33 -6.62
CA SER A 53 0.53 -30.41 -5.69
C SER A 53 -0.97 -30.64 -5.58
N GLU A 54 -1.37 -31.88 -5.26
CA GLU A 54 -2.80 -32.19 -5.06
C GLU A 54 -3.42 -31.45 -3.87
N VAL A 55 -2.63 -31.11 -2.85
CA VAL A 55 -3.10 -30.29 -1.72
C VAL A 55 -3.50 -28.89 -2.21
N GLN A 56 -2.64 -28.24 -2.99
CA GLN A 56 -2.93 -26.92 -3.56
C GLN A 56 -4.14 -26.94 -4.50
N LYS A 57 -4.28 -28.00 -5.31
CA LYS A 57 -5.44 -28.15 -6.21
C LYS A 57 -6.74 -28.32 -5.43
N GLU A 58 -6.72 -29.11 -4.36
CA GLU A 58 -7.89 -29.35 -3.52
C GLU A 58 -8.32 -28.09 -2.74
N GLU A 59 -7.36 -27.36 -2.18
CA GLU A 59 -7.63 -26.04 -1.56
C GLU A 59 -8.23 -25.06 -2.57
N ALA A 60 -7.68 -25.03 -3.79
CA ALA A 60 -8.18 -24.16 -4.85
C ALA A 60 -9.61 -24.55 -5.30
N ARG A 61 -9.94 -25.85 -5.37
CA ARG A 61 -11.30 -26.30 -5.68
C ARG A 61 -12.32 -25.85 -4.64
N LYS A 62 -11.98 -25.95 -3.35
CA LYS A 62 -12.86 -25.47 -2.27
C LYS A 62 -13.15 -23.98 -2.39
N ILE A 63 -12.12 -23.17 -2.62
CA ILE A 63 -12.29 -21.73 -2.83
C ILE A 63 -13.17 -21.46 -4.05
N ALA A 64 -12.97 -22.19 -5.15
CA ALA A 64 -13.77 -22.03 -6.36
C ALA A 64 -15.24 -22.43 -6.15
N GLU A 65 -15.52 -23.47 -5.36
CA GLU A 65 -16.87 -23.87 -4.98
C GLU A 65 -17.56 -22.84 -4.09
N GLU A 66 -16.86 -22.30 -3.09
CA GLU A 66 -17.36 -21.25 -2.20
C GLU A 66 -17.75 -19.98 -2.95
N LEU A 67 -16.93 -19.58 -3.94
CA LEU A 67 -17.11 -18.36 -4.71
C LEU A 67 -17.87 -18.57 -6.03
N ALA A 68 -18.40 -19.78 -6.31
CA ALA A 68 -19.07 -20.09 -7.58
C ALA A 68 -20.24 -19.16 -7.92
N HIS A 69 -20.90 -18.60 -6.89
CA HIS A 69 -22.00 -17.65 -7.06
C HIS A 69 -21.58 -16.29 -7.65
N HIS A 70 -20.27 -15.98 -7.69
CA HIS A 70 -19.73 -14.80 -8.37
C HIS A 70 -19.46 -15.01 -9.85
N GLN A 71 -19.60 -16.23 -10.38
CA GLN A 71 -19.36 -16.51 -11.80
C GLN A 71 -20.31 -15.68 -12.68
N GLY A 72 -19.75 -14.85 -13.58
CA GLY A 72 -20.54 -14.03 -14.50
C GLY A 72 -21.25 -12.85 -13.85
N THR A 73 -20.85 -12.46 -12.64
CA THR A 73 -21.42 -11.31 -11.93
C THR A 73 -20.73 -9.98 -12.25
N GLU A 74 -19.65 -10.01 -13.02
CA GLU A 74 -18.94 -8.82 -13.49
C GLU A 74 -19.84 -7.86 -14.28
N ILE A 75 -19.74 -6.56 -14.00
CA ILE A 75 -20.53 -5.52 -14.66
C ILE A 75 -19.64 -4.73 -15.62
N LEU A 76 -18.45 -4.33 -15.16
CA LEU A 76 -17.57 -3.43 -15.93
C LEU A 76 -16.79 -4.14 -17.05
N ASN A 77 -16.55 -5.45 -16.93
CA ASN A 77 -15.85 -6.26 -17.94
C ASN A 77 -14.48 -5.69 -18.34
N LEU A 78 -13.70 -5.25 -17.34
CA LEU A 78 -12.40 -4.62 -17.53
C LEU A 78 -11.31 -5.63 -17.92
N ASP A 79 -10.46 -5.26 -18.86
CA ASP A 79 -9.24 -6.00 -19.20
C ASP A 79 -8.06 -5.57 -18.29
N TYR A 80 -8.17 -5.91 -17.00
CA TYR A 80 -7.20 -5.59 -15.96
C TYR A 80 -6.73 -6.86 -15.27
N ARG A 81 -5.41 -6.94 -15.00
CA ARG A 81 -4.84 -8.06 -14.21
C ARG A 81 -5.50 -8.22 -12.84
N GLN A 82 -5.89 -7.13 -12.18
CA GLN A 82 -6.52 -7.24 -10.86
C GLN A 82 -8.02 -7.58 -10.91
N GLY A 83 -8.53 -8.06 -12.05
CA GLY A 83 -9.90 -8.52 -12.20
C GLY A 83 -10.78 -7.61 -13.06
N PRO A 84 -11.95 -8.11 -13.46
CA PRO A 84 -12.83 -7.46 -14.44
C PRO A 84 -13.69 -6.33 -13.86
N ASP A 85 -13.65 -6.09 -12.55
CA ASP A 85 -14.48 -5.08 -11.89
C ASP A 85 -13.69 -4.27 -10.82
N LEU A 86 -14.38 -3.40 -10.10
CA LEU A 86 -13.80 -2.59 -9.02
C LEU A 86 -13.48 -3.47 -7.80
N PRO A 87 -12.29 -3.31 -7.19
CA PRO A 87 -12.05 -3.82 -5.85
C PRO A 87 -13.07 -3.20 -4.86
N VAL A 88 -13.46 -3.96 -3.85
CA VAL A 88 -14.48 -3.55 -2.88
C VAL A 88 -13.93 -3.53 -1.44
N LEU A 89 -14.57 -2.75 -0.59
CA LEU A 89 -14.39 -2.76 0.86
C LEU A 89 -15.14 -3.94 1.49
N ARG A 90 -14.95 -4.14 2.80
CA ARG A 90 -15.64 -5.18 3.60
C ARG A 90 -17.16 -5.26 3.42
N TYR A 91 -17.80 -4.14 3.07
CA TYR A 91 -19.26 -4.05 2.86
C TYR A 91 -19.67 -4.07 1.38
N ASN A 92 -18.78 -4.55 0.49
CA ASN A 92 -18.96 -4.70 -0.95
C ASN A 92 -19.17 -3.39 -1.74
N PHE A 93 -18.93 -2.24 -1.10
CA PHE A 93 -18.87 -0.96 -1.80
C PHE A 93 -17.52 -0.81 -2.50
N PRO A 94 -17.43 -0.20 -3.68
CA PRO A 94 -16.16 0.06 -4.34
C PRO A 94 -15.16 0.74 -3.42
N ASP A 95 -13.95 0.19 -3.37
CA ASP A 95 -12.83 0.73 -2.60
C ASP A 95 -12.37 2.05 -3.24
N SER A 96 -12.94 3.13 -2.70
CA SER A 96 -12.41 4.47 -2.85
C SER A 96 -11.39 4.69 -1.76
N HIS A 97 -10.17 5.13 -2.11
CA HIS A 97 -9.14 5.45 -1.13
C HIS A 97 -9.57 6.65 -0.29
N TYR A 98 -10.36 6.40 0.75
CA TYR A 98 -11.26 7.36 1.36
C TYR A 98 -10.56 8.61 1.90
N ILE A 99 -9.39 8.43 2.53
CA ILE A 99 -8.69 9.53 3.22
C ILE A 99 -7.99 10.46 2.23
N CYS A 100 -7.25 9.91 1.27
CA CYS A 100 -6.44 10.72 0.37
C CYS A 100 -7.16 11.04 -0.96
N PHE A 101 -7.98 10.12 -1.46
CA PHE A 101 -8.62 10.20 -2.78
C PHE A 101 -10.10 9.74 -2.71
N PRO A 102 -10.96 10.44 -1.94
CA PRO A 102 -12.31 9.97 -1.58
C PRO A 102 -13.25 9.68 -2.75
N TYR A 103 -12.98 10.29 -3.91
CA TYR A 103 -13.78 10.14 -5.12
C TYR A 103 -13.15 9.19 -6.15
N GLU A 104 -11.91 8.72 -5.92
CA GLU A 104 -11.22 7.82 -6.86
C GLU A 104 -11.39 6.38 -6.45
N THR A 105 -11.64 5.50 -7.42
CA THR A 105 -11.46 4.06 -7.20
C THR A 105 -9.98 3.69 -7.31
N ARG A 106 -9.64 2.46 -6.92
CA ARG A 106 -8.31 1.87 -7.19
C ARG A 106 -7.97 1.73 -8.67
N ARG A 107 -8.94 1.89 -9.57
CA ARG A 107 -8.72 1.88 -11.03
C ARG A 107 -8.55 3.32 -11.51
N THR A 108 -7.34 3.67 -11.91
CA THR A 108 -7.06 5.00 -12.50
C THR A 108 -7.98 5.28 -13.68
N GLY A 109 -8.69 6.42 -13.63
CA GLY A 109 -9.64 6.84 -14.67
C GLY A 109 -11.05 6.25 -14.55
N ILE A 110 -11.33 5.41 -13.54
CA ILE A 110 -12.68 4.88 -13.28
C ILE A 110 -13.14 5.39 -11.92
N TYR A 111 -14.36 5.93 -11.88
CA TYR A 111 -14.93 6.61 -10.72
C TYR A 111 -16.28 6.00 -10.36
N ALA A 112 -16.57 5.91 -9.06
CA ALA A 112 -17.88 5.53 -8.53
C ALA A 112 -18.57 6.79 -7.99
N ALA A 113 -19.87 6.95 -8.25
CA ALA A 113 -20.62 8.13 -7.84
C ALA A 113 -22.04 7.79 -7.39
N GLY A 114 -22.48 8.39 -6.29
CA GLY A 114 -23.79 8.17 -5.70
C GLY A 114 -23.82 6.92 -4.81
N ALA A 115 -25.02 6.39 -4.55
CA ALA A 115 -25.24 5.29 -3.61
C ALA A 115 -24.50 3.98 -3.94
N VAL A 116 -23.93 3.85 -5.15
CA VAL A 116 -23.04 2.74 -5.51
C VAL A 116 -21.70 2.81 -4.79
N ARG A 117 -21.22 4.00 -4.41
CA ARG A 117 -19.93 4.21 -3.73
C ARG A 117 -20.05 4.04 -2.21
N ALA A 118 -21.14 4.52 -1.62
CA ALA A 118 -21.40 4.43 -0.19
C ALA A 118 -22.90 4.70 0.09
N PRO A 119 -23.43 4.27 1.25
CA PRO A 119 -24.76 4.70 1.69
C PRO A 119 -24.80 6.23 1.83
N MET A 120 -25.71 6.89 1.11
CA MET A 120 -25.80 8.35 1.10
C MET A 120 -27.20 8.83 0.76
N ASP A 121 -27.53 10.04 1.22
CA ASP A 121 -28.77 10.72 0.87
C ASP A 121 -28.68 11.40 -0.52
N PRO A 122 -29.81 11.91 -1.07
CA PRO A 122 -29.79 12.55 -2.39
C PRO A 122 -28.91 13.81 -2.48
N GLY A 123 -28.75 14.58 -1.41
CA GLY A 123 -27.89 15.76 -1.39
C GLY A 123 -26.42 15.38 -1.47
N GLN A 124 -26.01 14.41 -0.65
CA GLN A 124 -24.68 13.82 -0.69
C GLN A 124 -24.38 13.18 -2.04
N ALA A 125 -25.35 12.49 -2.65
CA ALA A 125 -25.19 11.89 -3.98
C ALA A 125 -24.93 12.94 -5.08
N VAL A 126 -25.51 14.14 -4.96
CA VAL A 126 -25.19 15.25 -5.86
C VAL A 126 -23.74 15.66 -5.66
N GLU A 127 -23.32 15.99 -4.44
CA GLU A 127 -21.92 16.39 -4.18
C GLU A 127 -20.91 15.33 -4.65
N ASP A 128 -21.24 14.05 -4.45
CA ASP A 128 -20.43 12.93 -4.89
C ASP A 128 -20.27 12.85 -6.41
N ALA A 129 -21.38 13.05 -7.13
CA ALA A 129 -21.36 13.10 -8.60
C ALA A 129 -20.52 14.26 -9.13
N TRP A 130 -20.58 15.44 -8.48
CA TRP A 130 -19.72 16.57 -8.82
C TRP A 130 -18.24 16.25 -8.57
N GLY A 131 -17.92 15.63 -7.43
CA GLY A 131 -16.57 15.17 -7.10
C GLY A 131 -16.01 14.22 -8.16
N ALA A 132 -16.75 13.14 -8.46
CA ALA A 132 -16.36 12.17 -9.48
C ALA A 132 -16.17 12.81 -10.88
N ALA A 133 -17.07 13.72 -11.28
CA ALA A 133 -16.98 14.40 -12.57
C ALA A 133 -15.71 15.26 -12.68
N ILE A 134 -15.41 16.07 -11.65
CA ILE A 134 -14.21 16.91 -11.64
C ILE A 134 -12.93 16.06 -11.59
N LYS A 135 -12.93 14.95 -10.84
CA LYS A 135 -11.81 14.01 -10.84
C LYS A 135 -11.58 13.38 -12.23
N ALA A 136 -12.64 13.03 -12.95
CA ALA A 136 -12.53 12.54 -14.32
C ALA A 136 -11.92 13.60 -15.26
N VAL A 137 -12.34 14.86 -15.15
CA VAL A 137 -11.75 15.98 -15.92
C VAL A 137 -10.26 16.14 -15.60
N GLN A 138 -9.88 16.11 -14.32
CA GLN A 138 -8.48 16.18 -13.89
C GLN A 138 -7.63 15.06 -14.49
N CYS A 139 -8.15 13.83 -14.50
CA CYS A 139 -7.47 12.68 -15.08
C CYS A 139 -7.25 12.83 -16.58
N ILE A 140 -8.27 13.28 -17.33
CA ILE A 140 -8.15 13.54 -18.77
C ILE A 140 -7.09 14.61 -19.05
N GLU A 141 -7.09 15.72 -18.31
CA GLU A 141 -6.12 16.80 -18.50
C GLU A 141 -4.69 16.41 -18.09
N ALA A 142 -4.51 15.59 -17.06
CA ALA A 142 -3.21 15.04 -16.68
C ALA A 142 -2.70 14.05 -17.74
N ALA A 143 -3.55 13.12 -18.20
CA ALA A 143 -3.20 12.16 -19.24
C ALA A 143 -2.82 12.86 -20.56
N ARG A 144 -3.51 13.96 -20.92
CA ARG A 144 -3.16 14.80 -22.09
C ARG A 144 -1.75 15.39 -22.00
N ARG A 145 -1.24 15.60 -20.79
CA ARG A 145 0.11 16.13 -20.51
C ARG A 145 1.14 15.03 -20.24
N GLY A 146 0.72 13.77 -20.19
CA GLY A 146 1.58 12.64 -19.83
C GLY A 146 1.96 12.60 -18.35
N GLU A 147 1.15 13.23 -17.48
CA GLU A 147 1.41 13.34 -16.05
C GLU A 147 0.58 12.32 -15.25
N ALA A 148 1.11 11.89 -14.11
CA ALA A 148 0.32 11.20 -13.10
C ALA A 148 -0.75 12.12 -12.49
N VAL A 149 -1.92 11.55 -12.13
CA VAL A 149 -3.03 12.30 -11.51
C VAL A 149 -2.76 12.47 -10.02
N HIS A 150 -2.76 11.38 -9.25
CA HIS A 150 -2.38 11.33 -7.83
C HIS A 150 -1.95 9.92 -7.41
N PRO A 151 -1.11 9.78 -6.37
CA PRO A 151 -0.22 10.80 -5.81
C PRO A 151 0.82 11.27 -6.86
N ARG A 152 1.55 12.35 -6.56
CA ARG A 152 2.60 12.94 -7.44
C ARG A 152 2.07 13.57 -8.75
N SER A 153 1.10 14.47 -8.62
CA SER A 153 0.60 15.27 -9.75
C SER A 153 1.75 16.04 -10.42
N GLY A 154 1.89 15.93 -11.74
CA GLY A 154 2.97 16.59 -12.50
C GLY A 154 4.24 15.76 -12.68
N ASP A 155 4.31 14.55 -12.10
CA ASP A 155 5.41 13.62 -12.35
C ASP A 155 5.26 13.01 -13.76
N LEU A 156 6.31 13.14 -14.58
CA LEU A 156 6.42 12.63 -15.95
C LEU A 156 7.21 11.33 -16.05
N GLY A 157 7.80 10.86 -14.95
CA GLY A 157 8.66 9.70 -14.90
C GLY A 157 7.85 8.41 -14.98
N VAL A 158 7.81 7.79 -16.16
CA VAL A 158 7.27 6.43 -16.33
C VAL A 158 8.35 5.38 -16.03
N PRO A 159 7.98 4.16 -15.59
CA PRO A 159 8.97 3.12 -15.34
C PRO A 159 9.62 2.65 -16.64
N GLU A 160 10.94 2.60 -16.65
CA GLU A 160 11.78 2.07 -17.73
C GLU A 160 12.30 0.68 -17.34
N PHE A 161 12.45 -0.20 -18.33
CA PHE A 161 12.76 -1.61 -18.14
C PHE A 161 14.00 -2.04 -18.92
N PHE A 162 14.97 -2.64 -18.22
CA PHE A 162 16.09 -3.35 -18.85
C PHE A 162 15.77 -4.85 -19.02
N LEU A 163 14.86 -5.14 -19.96
CA LEU A 163 14.25 -6.48 -20.13
C LEU A 163 15.23 -7.62 -20.39
N GLN A 164 16.45 -7.34 -20.87
CA GLN A 164 17.49 -8.36 -21.07
C GLN A 164 17.88 -9.11 -19.79
N ARG A 165 17.62 -8.54 -18.62
CA ARG A 165 17.85 -9.15 -17.30
C ARG A 165 16.57 -9.66 -16.63
N CYS A 166 15.43 -9.61 -17.33
CA CYS A 166 14.17 -10.11 -16.77
C CYS A 166 14.23 -11.63 -16.63
N THR A 167 13.88 -12.12 -15.44
CA THR A 167 13.76 -13.56 -15.14
C THR A 167 12.31 -14.05 -15.14
N GLN A 168 11.36 -13.21 -15.58
CA GLN A 168 9.93 -13.53 -15.65
C GLN A 168 9.36 -14.02 -14.31
N CYS A 169 9.88 -13.53 -13.18
CA CYS A 169 9.47 -13.93 -11.84
C CYS A 169 8.11 -13.36 -11.38
N LYS A 170 7.47 -12.51 -12.19
CA LYS A 170 6.12 -11.92 -12.00
C LYS A 170 5.89 -11.06 -10.75
N ARG A 171 6.86 -10.93 -9.84
CA ARG A 171 6.73 -10.06 -8.65
C ARG A 171 6.26 -8.64 -8.96
N CYS A 172 6.79 -8.03 -10.01
CA CYS A 172 6.41 -6.66 -10.39
C CYS A 172 4.96 -6.54 -10.91
N THR A 173 4.41 -7.59 -11.54
CA THR A 173 3.04 -7.60 -12.08
C THR A 173 2.02 -7.96 -11.00
N GLU A 174 2.40 -8.83 -10.06
CA GLU A 174 1.55 -9.26 -8.93
C GLU A 174 1.50 -8.24 -7.79
N GLU A 175 2.63 -7.64 -7.44
CA GLU A 175 2.70 -6.70 -6.32
C GLU A 175 2.19 -5.29 -6.70
N CYS A 176 1.90 -5.03 -7.99
CA CYS A 176 1.35 -3.75 -8.45
C CYS A 176 -0.13 -3.59 -8.03
N PRO A 177 -0.45 -2.64 -7.11
CA PRO A 177 -1.81 -2.48 -6.60
C PRO A 177 -2.75 -1.75 -7.56
N PHE A 178 -2.27 -1.38 -8.76
CA PHE A 178 -3.05 -0.67 -9.79
C PHE A 178 -3.19 -1.45 -11.10
N GLY A 179 -2.59 -2.66 -11.20
CA GLY A 179 -2.64 -3.46 -12.43
C GLY A 179 -1.98 -2.75 -13.63
N THR A 180 -0.89 -2.02 -13.37
CA THR A 180 -0.15 -1.24 -14.37
C THR A 180 0.60 -2.13 -15.36
N LEU A 181 1.07 -3.29 -14.91
CA LEU A 181 1.87 -4.21 -15.71
C LEU A 181 1.04 -5.45 -16.05
N ASN A 182 0.72 -5.62 -17.33
CA ASN A 182 0.23 -6.87 -17.89
C ASN A 182 1.41 -7.84 -18.13
N GLU A 183 1.15 -9.01 -18.71
CA GLU A 183 2.17 -10.00 -19.08
C GLU A 183 2.00 -10.41 -20.54
N ASP A 184 3.10 -10.67 -21.24
CA ASP A 184 3.05 -11.41 -22.50
C ASP A 184 2.96 -12.94 -22.27
N ALA A 185 2.99 -13.73 -23.35
CA ALA A 185 2.90 -15.18 -23.29
C ALA A 185 4.00 -15.84 -22.45
N ASP A 186 5.17 -15.19 -22.33
CA ASP A 186 6.32 -15.69 -21.57
C ASP A 186 6.35 -15.14 -20.13
N GLY A 187 5.36 -14.33 -19.74
CA GLY A 187 5.33 -13.69 -18.42
C GLY A 187 6.18 -12.42 -18.31
N THR A 188 6.63 -11.87 -19.43
CA THR A 188 7.38 -10.60 -19.47
C THR A 188 6.43 -9.43 -19.21
N PRO A 189 6.79 -8.47 -18.33
CA PRO A 189 5.90 -7.36 -17.99
C PRO A 189 5.63 -6.44 -19.19
N GLN A 190 4.36 -6.14 -19.44
CA GLN A 190 3.89 -5.18 -20.44
C GLN A 190 3.32 -3.94 -19.75
N LEU A 191 4.00 -2.80 -19.88
CA LEU A 191 3.60 -1.55 -19.25
C LEU A 191 2.38 -0.92 -19.92
N ASN A 192 1.35 -0.61 -19.12
CA ASN A 192 0.33 0.37 -19.48
C ASN A 192 0.56 1.68 -18.69
N PRO A 193 1.16 2.73 -19.32
CA PRO A 193 1.55 3.94 -18.61
C PRO A 193 0.35 4.71 -18.04
N LEU A 194 -0.84 4.61 -18.65
CA LEU A 194 -2.06 5.30 -18.21
C LEU A 194 -2.59 4.79 -16.87
N ARG A 195 -2.13 3.61 -16.41
CA ARG A 195 -2.50 3.02 -15.13
C ARG A 195 -1.46 3.28 -14.04
N CYS A 196 -0.26 3.77 -14.40
CA CYS A 196 0.83 3.94 -13.46
C CYS A 196 0.53 5.10 -12.50
N ARG A 197 0.77 4.90 -11.21
CA ARG A 197 0.73 5.96 -10.19
C ARG A 197 2.12 6.35 -9.67
N HIS A 198 3.18 5.95 -10.38
CA HIS A 198 4.57 6.39 -10.15
C HIS A 198 5.11 6.05 -8.74
N CYS A 199 4.53 5.05 -8.08
CA CYS A 199 4.80 4.68 -6.69
C CYS A 199 6.14 3.99 -6.45
N GLY A 200 6.75 3.41 -7.51
CA GLY A 200 7.99 2.65 -7.41
C GLY A 200 7.87 1.23 -6.82
N ILE A 201 6.67 0.72 -6.52
CA ILE A 201 6.50 -0.61 -5.91
C ILE A 201 7.11 -1.72 -6.77
N CYS A 202 6.92 -1.65 -8.10
CA CYS A 202 7.51 -2.60 -9.05
C CYS A 202 9.05 -2.58 -9.03
N MET A 203 9.66 -1.39 -8.87
CA MET A 203 11.10 -1.23 -8.71
C MET A 203 11.61 -1.89 -7.41
N GLY A 204 10.90 -1.67 -6.30
CA GLY A 204 11.20 -2.32 -5.03
C GLY A 204 11.03 -3.85 -5.07
N ALA A 205 10.06 -4.34 -5.85
CA ALA A 205 9.75 -5.77 -5.97
C ALA A 205 10.76 -6.54 -6.83
N CYS A 206 11.39 -5.88 -7.81
CA CYS A 206 12.24 -6.55 -8.78
C CYS A 206 13.60 -6.97 -8.17
N PRO A 207 13.89 -8.28 -8.01
CA PRO A 207 15.17 -8.72 -7.46
C PRO A 207 16.34 -8.42 -8.41
N GLU A 208 16.08 -8.47 -9.72
CA GLU A 208 17.07 -8.17 -10.75
C GLU A 208 17.30 -6.66 -10.95
N ARG A 209 16.48 -5.81 -10.31
CA ARG A 209 16.59 -4.35 -10.40
C ARG A 209 16.56 -3.83 -11.84
N ILE A 210 15.70 -4.41 -12.68
CA ILE A 210 15.58 -4.02 -14.10
C ILE A 210 14.67 -2.80 -14.31
N ILE A 211 13.96 -2.36 -13.27
CA ILE A 211 12.95 -1.31 -13.34
C ILE A 211 13.50 -0.07 -12.67
N SER A 212 13.38 1.09 -13.32
CA SER A 212 13.82 2.38 -12.79
C SER A 212 12.95 3.51 -13.31
N PHE A 213 12.95 4.65 -12.64
CA PHE A 213 12.35 5.88 -13.13
C PHE A 213 13.47 6.90 -13.40
N PRO A 214 13.29 7.83 -14.36
CA PRO A 214 14.32 8.81 -14.71
C PRO A 214 14.82 9.63 -13.51
N ASP A 215 13.94 9.96 -12.57
CA ASP A 215 14.20 10.76 -11.37
C ASP A 215 14.20 9.93 -10.08
N TYR A 216 14.00 8.61 -10.15
CA TYR A 216 13.97 7.73 -8.99
C TYR A 216 14.39 6.30 -9.36
N SER A 217 15.58 5.90 -8.89
CA SER A 217 16.14 4.59 -9.18
C SER A 217 16.78 3.98 -7.94
N VAL A 218 16.99 2.66 -7.98
CA VAL A 218 17.72 1.94 -6.93
C VAL A 218 19.10 2.55 -6.72
N ASP A 219 19.79 2.91 -7.80
CA ASP A 219 21.14 3.46 -7.76
C ASP A 219 21.18 4.90 -7.22
N ALA A 220 20.16 5.71 -7.51
CA ALA A 220 20.07 7.08 -6.97
C ALA A 220 19.94 7.06 -5.45
N VAL A 221 19.04 6.23 -4.91
CA VAL A 221 18.86 6.09 -3.45
C VAL A 221 20.07 5.41 -2.80
N SER A 222 20.64 4.39 -3.44
CA SER A 222 21.90 3.77 -3.00
C SER A 222 23.03 4.80 -2.89
N SER A 223 23.13 5.71 -3.86
CA SER A 223 24.12 6.80 -3.84
C SER A 223 23.89 7.78 -2.69
N MET A 224 22.63 8.11 -2.38
CA MET A 224 22.29 8.94 -1.21
C MET A 224 22.70 8.27 0.10
N ILE A 225 22.40 6.97 0.26
CA ILE A 225 22.81 6.17 1.42
C ILE A 225 24.35 6.10 1.51
N LYS A 226 25.02 5.93 0.36
CA LYS A 226 26.48 5.93 0.23
C LYS A 226 27.13 7.30 0.43
N ALA A 227 26.37 8.39 0.46
CA ALA A 227 26.88 9.71 0.78
C ALA A 227 26.80 10.02 2.29
N ILE A 228 26.08 9.21 3.07
CA ILE A 228 25.98 9.39 4.52
C ILE A 228 27.34 9.14 5.17
N GLU A 229 27.81 10.10 5.94
CA GLU A 229 28.98 9.97 6.79
C GLU A 229 28.68 9.03 7.97
N VAL A 230 29.42 7.93 8.06
CA VAL A 230 29.35 6.96 9.15
C VAL A 230 30.55 7.22 10.05
N PRO A 231 30.35 7.57 11.34
CA PRO A 231 31.44 7.75 12.29
C PRO A 231 32.27 6.47 12.45
N GLU A 232 33.54 6.61 12.80
CA GLU A 232 34.38 5.47 13.17
C GLU A 232 33.91 4.83 14.48
N GLU A 233 34.35 3.59 14.74
CA GLU A 233 33.95 2.81 15.90
C GLU A 233 34.30 3.50 17.24
N ASP A 234 35.43 4.20 17.30
CA ASP A 234 35.93 4.91 18.47
C ASP A 234 35.26 6.27 18.73
N GLU A 235 34.42 6.76 17.81
CA GLU A 235 33.67 7.99 17.99
C GLU A 235 32.40 7.81 18.86
N GLU A 236 32.05 6.57 19.23
CA GLU A 236 30.91 6.16 20.08
C GLU A 236 29.55 6.81 19.71
N LYS A 237 29.35 7.11 18.42
CA LYS A 237 28.08 7.65 17.89
C LYS A 237 27.45 6.63 16.93
N PRO A 238 26.22 6.16 17.17
CA PRO A 238 25.52 5.38 16.18
C PRO A 238 25.19 6.26 14.97
N ARG A 239 25.14 5.68 13.78
CA ARG A 239 24.56 6.28 12.60
C ARG A 239 23.29 5.53 12.26
N ILE A 240 22.18 6.26 12.18
CA ILE A 240 20.88 5.67 11.89
C ILE A 240 20.36 6.22 10.57
N LEU A 241 19.88 5.33 9.71
CA LEU A 241 19.18 5.67 8.49
C LEU A 241 17.68 5.60 8.72
N ALA A 242 16.97 6.68 8.43
CA ALA A 242 15.52 6.69 8.41
C ALA A 242 15.02 6.79 6.96
N LEU A 243 14.36 5.73 6.47
CA LEU A 243 13.69 5.70 5.17
C LEU A 243 12.23 6.11 5.36
N LEU A 244 11.88 7.33 4.96
CA LEU A 244 10.54 7.89 5.20
C LEU A 244 9.71 7.89 3.92
N CYS A 245 8.50 7.35 3.99
CA CYS A 245 7.51 7.50 2.93
C CYS A 245 7.21 8.99 2.67
N GLU A 246 7.39 9.43 1.43
CA GLU A 246 7.17 10.82 1.00
C GLU A 246 5.71 11.31 1.13
N ASN A 247 4.74 10.40 1.25
CA ASN A 247 3.32 10.79 1.25
C ASN A 247 2.78 11.10 2.65
N ASP A 248 3.28 10.41 3.68
CA ASP A 248 2.79 10.60 5.07
C ASP A 248 3.93 10.86 6.04
N ALA A 249 4.91 9.95 6.13
CA ALA A 249 5.96 10.02 7.15
C ALA A 249 6.87 11.24 7.02
N TYR A 250 7.30 11.58 5.80
CA TYR A 250 8.15 12.74 5.57
C TYR A 250 7.40 14.06 5.79
N PRO A 251 6.17 14.27 5.24
CA PRO A 251 5.34 15.43 5.59
C PRO A 251 5.01 15.54 7.09
N ALA A 252 4.81 14.41 7.78
CA ALA A 252 4.59 14.38 9.22
C ALA A 252 5.83 14.85 10.00
N LEU A 253 7.03 14.42 9.60
CA LEU A 253 8.27 14.93 10.16
C LEU A 253 8.41 16.45 9.93
N ASP A 254 8.11 16.92 8.72
CA ASP A 254 8.13 18.36 8.39
C ASP A 254 7.14 19.16 9.26
N ALA A 255 5.94 18.63 9.47
CA ALA A 255 4.93 19.25 10.33
C ALA A 255 5.40 19.32 11.79
N ALA A 256 6.00 18.25 12.31
CA ALA A 256 6.57 18.24 13.66
C ALA A 256 7.73 19.25 13.80
N ALA A 257 8.61 19.31 12.80
CA ALA A 257 9.73 20.25 12.74
C ALA A 257 9.26 21.71 12.75
N GLN A 258 8.18 22.04 12.03
CA GLN A 258 7.57 23.38 12.02
C GLN A 258 7.04 23.80 13.40
N LEU A 259 6.70 22.84 14.27
CA LEU A 259 6.33 23.09 15.67
C LEU A 259 7.53 23.12 16.61
N GLY A 260 8.76 23.12 16.08
CA GLY A 260 10.00 23.17 16.86
C GLY A 260 10.38 21.85 17.52
N LYS A 261 9.82 20.72 17.08
CA LYS A 261 10.24 19.40 17.54
C LYS A 261 11.51 18.99 16.78
N GLY A 262 12.60 18.79 17.52
CA GLY A 262 13.80 18.15 17.02
C GLY A 262 13.73 16.63 17.17
N TRP A 263 14.68 15.94 16.57
CA TRP A 263 14.95 14.52 16.74
C TRP A 263 16.46 14.31 16.88
N ASN A 264 16.86 13.09 17.20
CA ASN A 264 18.24 12.72 17.49
C ASN A 264 19.17 13.08 16.30
N PRO A 265 20.26 13.82 16.54
CA PRO A 265 21.17 14.31 15.50
C PRO A 265 21.97 13.20 14.80
N TRP A 266 21.85 11.95 15.25
CA TRP A 266 22.48 10.78 14.65
C TRP A 266 21.64 10.16 13.53
N VAL A 267 20.35 10.49 13.47
CA VAL A 267 19.45 10.03 12.43
C VAL A 267 19.68 10.83 11.14
N ARG A 268 19.73 10.13 10.01
CA ARG A 268 19.77 10.69 8.66
C ARG A 268 18.56 10.23 7.88
N VAL A 269 17.77 11.19 7.40
CA VAL A 269 16.53 10.93 6.69
C VAL A 269 16.81 10.85 5.20
N VAL A 270 16.38 9.76 4.57
CA VAL A 270 16.32 9.63 3.12
C VAL A 270 14.84 9.38 2.75
N PRO A 271 14.19 10.32 2.05
CA PRO A 271 12.82 10.11 1.60
C PRO A 271 12.77 9.03 0.50
N VAL A 272 11.70 8.24 0.52
CA VAL A 272 11.38 7.26 -0.51
C VAL A 272 9.95 7.47 -0.98
N ARG A 273 9.70 7.35 -2.28
CA ARG A 273 8.36 7.58 -2.87
C ARG A 273 7.25 6.82 -2.13
N CYS A 274 7.55 5.60 -1.71
CA CYS A 274 6.69 4.72 -0.95
C CYS A 274 7.55 3.68 -0.23
N LEU A 275 7.15 3.21 0.96
CA LEU A 275 7.83 2.06 1.57
C LEU A 275 7.79 0.82 0.67
N GLY A 276 6.71 0.60 -0.09
CA GLY A 276 6.64 -0.52 -1.04
C GLY A 276 7.65 -0.43 -2.20
N SER A 277 8.26 0.74 -2.42
CA SER A 277 9.36 0.91 -3.37
C SER A 277 10.73 0.58 -2.80
N VAL A 278 10.81 0.34 -1.48
CA VAL A 278 12.07 -0.01 -0.81
C VAL A 278 12.58 -1.33 -1.35
N ASN A 279 13.73 -1.23 -2.02
CA ASN A 279 14.46 -2.38 -2.51
C ASN A 279 15.40 -2.87 -1.39
N ILE A 280 15.49 -4.19 -1.20
CA ILE A 280 16.30 -4.81 -0.14
C ILE A 280 17.78 -4.42 -0.26
N VAL A 281 18.26 -4.12 -1.48
CA VAL A 281 19.63 -3.64 -1.68
C VAL A 281 19.94 -2.38 -0.88
N TRP A 282 18.97 -1.49 -0.61
CA TRP A 282 19.21 -0.30 0.20
C TRP A 282 19.51 -0.64 1.66
N ILE A 283 18.86 -1.68 2.17
CA ILE A 283 19.12 -2.20 3.51
C ILE A 283 20.53 -2.79 3.59
N ALA A 284 20.89 -3.61 2.59
CA ALA A 284 22.22 -4.21 2.51
C ALA A 284 23.32 -3.14 2.34
N ASP A 285 23.15 -2.20 1.40
CA ASP A 285 24.08 -1.08 1.17
C ASP A 285 24.26 -0.23 2.44
N ALA A 286 23.20 -0.02 3.23
CA ALA A 286 23.28 0.73 4.47
C ALA A 286 24.08 -0.03 5.53
N LEU A 287 23.73 -1.29 5.80
CA LEU A 287 24.41 -2.12 6.78
C LEU A 287 25.89 -2.33 6.42
N SER A 288 26.20 -2.58 5.16
CA SER A 288 27.57 -2.78 4.69
C SER A 288 28.46 -1.53 4.79
N ARG A 289 27.89 -0.35 5.02
CA ARG A 289 28.66 0.88 5.29
C ARG A 289 28.86 1.16 6.77
N GLY A 290 28.39 0.28 7.65
CA GLY A 290 28.46 0.49 9.10
C GLY A 290 27.33 1.33 9.68
N ILE A 291 26.20 1.53 8.97
CA ILE A 291 25.01 2.13 9.57
C ILE A 291 24.47 1.19 10.66
N ASP A 292 24.35 1.69 11.89
CA ASP A 292 24.06 0.88 13.07
C ASP A 292 22.59 0.45 13.16
N GLY A 293 21.68 1.25 12.61
CA GLY A 293 20.26 0.95 12.58
C GLY A 293 19.53 1.60 11.41
N ILE A 294 18.45 0.96 10.97
CA ILE A 294 17.61 1.39 9.85
C ILE A 294 16.16 1.39 10.31
N VAL A 295 15.51 2.55 10.30
CA VAL A 295 14.08 2.67 10.56
C VAL A 295 13.34 3.03 9.28
N LEU A 296 12.27 2.30 8.99
CA LEU A 296 11.37 2.57 7.87
C LEU A 296 10.07 3.09 8.44
N ILE A 297 9.66 4.29 8.03
CA ILE A 297 8.47 4.93 8.55
C ILE A 297 7.48 5.16 7.40
N GLY A 298 6.28 4.61 7.52
CA GLY A 298 5.28 4.63 6.45
C GLY A 298 3.85 4.80 6.92
N CYS A 299 2.96 4.80 5.95
CA CYS A 299 1.53 4.95 6.17
C CYS A 299 0.96 3.68 6.84
N LYS A 300 -0.09 3.83 7.66
CA LYS A 300 -0.89 2.73 8.18
C LYS A 300 -1.44 1.82 7.08
N TYR A 301 -1.37 0.50 7.27
CA TYR A 301 -1.99 -0.50 6.40
C TYR A 301 -3.04 -1.35 7.17
N GLY A 302 -3.74 -2.26 6.47
CA GLY A 302 -4.80 -3.09 7.04
C GLY A 302 -6.22 -2.59 6.70
N ASP A 303 -7.19 -2.86 7.57
CA ASP A 303 -8.61 -2.57 7.30
C ASP A 303 -8.89 -1.06 7.17
N ASP A 304 -8.23 -0.23 8.00
CA ASP A 304 -8.33 1.23 7.99
C ASP A 304 -7.05 1.86 7.41
N TYR A 305 -6.58 1.35 6.27
CA TYR A 305 -5.34 1.82 5.67
C TYR A 305 -5.38 3.31 5.30
N GLN A 306 -4.25 3.99 5.51
CA GLN A 306 -3.98 5.33 4.99
C GLN A 306 -2.93 5.31 3.87
N CYS A 307 -2.45 4.11 3.52
CA CYS A 307 -1.44 3.95 2.49
C CYS A 307 -1.89 4.53 1.16
N HIS A 308 -1.23 5.63 0.77
CA HIS A 308 -1.40 6.35 -0.49
C HIS A 308 -1.35 5.47 -1.75
N TYR A 309 -0.66 4.32 -1.66
CA TYR A 309 -0.58 3.35 -2.75
C TYR A 309 -1.21 2.00 -2.41
N ILE A 310 -2.20 2.00 -1.52
CA ILE A 310 -3.03 0.87 -1.05
C ILE A 310 -2.24 -0.15 -0.22
N ARG A 311 -1.17 -0.73 -0.77
CA ARG A 311 -0.45 -1.87 -0.18
C ARG A 311 1.04 -1.62 0.04
N GLY A 312 1.50 -0.38 -0.09
CA GLY A 312 2.92 -0.05 -0.03
C GLY A 312 3.60 -0.48 1.27
N SER A 313 3.06 -0.04 2.42
CA SER A 313 3.62 -0.39 3.74
C SER A 313 3.44 -1.87 4.08
N GLU A 314 2.31 -2.47 3.70
CA GLU A 314 2.05 -3.91 3.87
C GLU A 314 3.11 -4.75 3.16
N LEU A 315 3.38 -4.45 1.87
CA LEU A 315 4.41 -5.13 1.08
C LEU A 315 5.80 -4.94 1.67
N ALA A 316 6.11 -3.74 2.17
CA ALA A 316 7.39 -3.49 2.83
C ALA A 316 7.54 -4.33 4.11
N ASN A 317 6.49 -4.40 4.93
CA ASN A 317 6.47 -5.22 6.14
C ASN A 317 6.72 -6.71 5.83
N THR A 318 6.03 -7.27 4.85
CA THR A 318 6.25 -8.67 4.43
C THR A 318 7.67 -8.90 3.94
N ARG A 319 8.22 -8.00 3.10
CA ARG A 319 9.58 -8.15 2.57
C ARG A 319 10.63 -8.00 3.67
N LEU A 320 10.42 -7.11 4.65
CA LEU A 320 11.34 -6.90 5.77
C LEU A 320 11.36 -8.07 6.76
N GLY A 321 10.23 -8.72 7.01
CA GLY A 321 10.21 -9.94 7.83
C GLY A 321 11.20 -10.99 7.31
N ASN A 322 11.22 -11.21 5.99
CA ASN A 322 12.19 -12.11 5.36
C ASN A 322 13.66 -11.63 5.50
N VAL A 323 13.88 -10.31 5.55
CA VAL A 323 15.22 -9.74 5.75
C VAL A 323 15.67 -9.90 7.19
N GLN A 324 14.82 -9.64 8.17
CA GLN A 324 15.11 -9.84 9.59
C GLN A 324 15.49 -11.30 9.88
N GLU A 325 14.73 -12.26 9.34
CA GLU A 325 15.07 -13.69 9.43
C GLU A 325 16.44 -14.02 8.81
N THR A 326 16.84 -13.28 7.77
CA THR A 326 18.14 -13.46 7.12
C THR A 326 19.27 -12.86 7.96
N LEU A 327 19.04 -11.71 8.60
CA LEU A 327 20.02 -11.08 9.49
C LEU A 327 20.33 -11.94 10.71
N ASP A 328 19.31 -12.53 11.34
CA ASP A 328 19.49 -13.42 12.48
C ASP A 328 20.40 -14.62 12.12
N ARG A 329 20.28 -15.14 10.89
CA ARG A 329 21.14 -16.22 10.38
C ARG A 329 22.58 -15.78 10.13
N LEU A 330 22.80 -14.50 9.87
CA LEU A 330 24.11 -13.88 9.65
C LEU A 330 24.74 -13.34 10.94
N ALA A 331 24.14 -13.62 12.10
CA ALA A 331 24.57 -13.10 13.41
C ALA A 331 24.59 -11.56 13.48
N LEU A 332 23.69 -10.90 12.75
CA LEU A 332 23.36 -9.49 12.90
C LEU A 332 22.02 -9.40 13.62
N GLU A 333 21.91 -8.56 14.64
CA GLU A 333 20.70 -8.40 15.41
C GLU A 333 19.58 -7.84 14.51
N SER A 334 18.47 -8.57 14.38
CA SER A 334 17.29 -8.12 13.62
C SER A 334 16.69 -6.82 14.14
N ASP A 335 16.91 -6.50 15.42
CA ASP A 335 16.50 -5.23 16.05
C ASP A 335 17.15 -3.99 15.43
N ARG A 336 18.22 -4.16 14.62
CA ARG A 336 18.82 -3.08 13.82
C ARG A 336 17.89 -2.57 12.73
N ILE A 337 16.82 -3.29 12.39
CA ILE A 337 15.84 -2.86 11.42
C ILE A 337 14.46 -2.80 12.05
N ARG A 338 13.80 -1.65 11.94
CA ARG A 338 12.45 -1.44 12.43
C ARG A 338 11.57 -0.84 11.35
N LEU A 339 10.39 -1.41 11.11
CA LEU A 339 9.32 -0.75 10.37
C LEU A 339 8.29 -0.20 11.34
N VAL A 340 7.88 1.05 11.13
CA VAL A 340 6.86 1.72 11.92
C VAL A 340 5.83 2.29 10.97
N GLU A 341 4.56 2.09 11.31
CA GLU A 341 3.44 2.73 10.62
C GLU A 341 2.86 3.88 11.45
N LEU A 342 2.36 4.91 10.77
CA LEU A 342 1.62 6.00 11.39
C LEU A 342 0.41 6.39 10.54
N ALA A 343 -0.59 6.95 11.21
CA ALA A 343 -1.56 7.82 10.59
C ALA A 343 -1.03 9.26 10.51
N HIS A 344 -1.41 10.01 9.47
CA HIS A 344 -0.85 11.35 9.25
C HIS A 344 -1.11 12.34 10.41
N ASP A 345 -2.22 12.20 11.13
CA ASP A 345 -2.57 12.99 12.31
C ASP A 345 -1.71 12.68 13.55
N GLU A 346 -0.92 11.59 13.53
CA GLU A 346 0.04 11.22 14.56
C GLU A 346 1.42 11.87 14.36
N PHE A 347 1.51 12.94 13.58
CA PHE A 347 2.79 13.56 13.17
C PHE A 347 3.74 13.91 14.32
N GLN A 348 3.22 14.22 15.50
CA GLN A 348 4.04 14.47 16.71
C GLN A 348 4.88 13.27 17.14
N ARG A 349 4.46 12.05 16.80
CA ARG A 349 5.14 10.81 17.18
C ARG A 349 6.38 10.54 16.34
N VAL A 350 6.53 11.14 15.16
CA VAL A 350 7.66 10.81 14.26
C VAL A 350 9.01 11.11 14.92
N PRO A 351 9.25 12.30 15.51
CA PRO A 351 10.48 12.54 16.27
C PRO A 351 10.66 11.60 17.46
N GLU A 352 9.59 11.28 18.19
CA GLU A 352 9.62 10.37 19.35
C GLU A 352 10.08 8.97 18.92
N ILE A 353 9.52 8.44 17.83
CA ILE A 353 9.93 7.15 17.24
C ILE A 353 11.40 7.16 16.85
N LEU A 354 11.90 8.25 16.28
CA LEU A 354 13.31 8.39 15.88
C LEU A 354 14.23 8.41 17.10
N ASP A 355 13.84 9.09 18.17
CA ASP A 355 14.59 9.17 19.43
C ASP A 355 14.58 7.82 20.15
N GLU A 356 13.42 7.18 20.31
CA GLU A 356 13.27 5.84 20.89
C GLU A 356 14.08 4.79 20.12
N PHE A 357 14.07 4.85 18.79
CA PHE A 357 14.88 3.95 17.98
C PHE A 357 16.38 4.24 18.15
N ALA A 358 16.77 5.50 18.26
CA ALA A 358 18.17 5.86 18.50
C ALA A 358 18.70 5.41 19.86
N GLU A 359 17.87 5.47 20.89
CA GLU A 359 18.17 4.91 22.21
C GLU A 359 18.35 3.39 22.13
N ALA A 360 17.40 2.68 21.50
CA ALA A 360 17.49 1.23 21.34
C ALA A 360 18.73 0.77 20.56
N ILE A 361 19.11 1.49 19.50
CA ILE A 361 20.33 1.18 18.73
C ILE A 361 21.60 1.50 19.54
N GLY A 362 21.56 2.50 20.42
CA GLY A 362 22.67 2.82 21.32
C GLY A 362 22.96 1.75 22.37
N GLU A 363 22.01 0.86 22.65
CA GLU A 363 22.20 -0.30 23.55
C GLU A 363 22.86 -1.50 22.86
N LEU A 364 22.88 -1.53 21.52
CA LEU A 364 23.53 -2.57 20.74
C LEU A 364 25.03 -2.29 20.55
N GLU A 365 25.81 -3.33 20.32
CA GLU A 365 27.19 -3.16 19.87
C GLU A 365 27.22 -2.43 18.51
N PRO A 366 28.30 -1.68 18.20
CA PRO A 366 28.45 -1.05 16.89
C PRO A 366 28.27 -2.06 15.74
N ASN A 367 27.78 -1.59 14.60
CA ASN A 367 27.65 -2.46 13.43
C ASN A 367 29.03 -3.10 13.09
N PRO A 368 29.13 -4.44 12.95
CA PRO A 368 30.40 -5.11 12.65
C PRO A 368 31.12 -4.66 11.36
N TYR A 369 30.40 -4.00 10.44
CA TYR A 369 30.95 -3.46 9.20
C TYR A 369 31.42 -1.99 9.31
N LYS A 370 31.38 -1.40 10.51
CA LYS A 370 31.90 -0.04 10.73
C LYS A 370 33.42 -0.02 10.59
N GLY A 371 33.95 0.98 9.88
CA GLY A 371 35.40 1.14 9.63
C GLY A 371 35.99 0.30 8.48
N PHE A 372 35.17 -0.43 7.71
CA PHE A 372 35.60 -1.28 6.58
C PHE A 372 35.20 -0.77 5.19
#